data_AF-A0A5D2NXP6-F1
#
_entry.id   AF-A0A5D2NXP6-F1
#
_cell.length_a   1.000
_cell.length_b   1.000
_cell.length_c   1.000
_cell.angle_alpha   90.00
_cell.angle_beta   90.00
_cell.angle_gamma   90.00
#
_symmetry.space_group_name_H-M   'P 1'
#
loop_
_entity.id
_entity.type
_entity.pdbx_description
1 polymer ?
#
loop_
_entity_poly.entity_id
_entity_poly.type
_entity_poly.pdbx_seq_one_letter_code
_entity_poly.pdbx_strand_id
1 'polypeptide(L)'
;MMNWKTAQSNGQNQMPGSGEMSRKVTKKDAETYLKQVKEMFKDQKDKYNMLLHVMRDFSIQRTDVIGVVERVKEIFKGHNNLIQGFNIFLPKRYKITVDEDRPSPRMIAAHSEAIYFVNKIHKRDKNVYTSFLDVLNKYRTGHTDIINVLTKVASLFEDHPDLLEEFISFLPG
;
A
#
# COMPACT_ATOMS: atom_id res chain seq x y z
N MET A 1 -5.11 -23.33 -24.68
CA MET A 1 -5.24 -22.97 -23.25
C MET A 1 -3.85 -22.99 -22.63
N MET A 2 -3.32 -21.82 -22.27
CA MET A 2 -1.93 -21.69 -21.81
C MET A 2 -1.74 -22.37 -20.45
N ASN A 3 -0.82 -23.34 -20.41
CA ASN A 3 -0.42 -24.09 -19.23
C ASN A 3 0.55 -23.25 -18.39
N TRP A 4 0.11 -22.74 -17.24
CA TRP A 4 0.98 -22.18 -16.20
C TRP A 4 1.88 -23.23 -15.52
N LYS A 5 1.88 -24.48 -16.02
CA LYS A 5 2.67 -25.61 -15.51
C LYS A 5 4.19 -25.44 -15.67
N THR A 6 4.66 -24.41 -16.38
CA THR A 6 6.09 -24.26 -16.72
C THR A 6 6.71 -23.04 -16.04
N ALA A 7 6.51 -22.90 -14.72
CA ALA A 7 7.23 -21.94 -13.89
C ALA A 7 8.11 -22.61 -12.82
N GLN A 8 8.60 -23.83 -13.10
CA GLN A 8 9.69 -24.44 -12.34
C GLN A 8 10.63 -25.21 -13.28
N SER A 9 11.72 -24.56 -13.70
CA SER A 9 13.02 -25.21 -13.96
C SER A 9 14.07 -24.17 -14.38
N ASN A 10 14.87 -23.67 -13.43
CA ASN A 10 16.34 -23.72 -13.43
C ASN A 10 16.95 -22.62 -12.55
N GLY A 11 17.80 -23.05 -11.62
CA GLY A 11 18.59 -22.19 -10.74
C GLY A 11 18.91 -22.85 -9.41
N GLN A 12 19.51 -24.05 -9.42
CA GLN A 12 20.21 -24.57 -8.25
C GLN A 12 21.43 -23.67 -7.99
N ASN A 13 21.43 -22.95 -6.87
CA ASN A 13 22.66 -22.64 -6.16
C ASN A 13 22.35 -22.63 -4.65
N GLN A 14 23.02 -23.51 -3.91
CA GLN A 14 22.84 -23.71 -2.47
C GLN A 14 23.42 -22.55 -1.67
N MET A 15 22.70 -22.12 -0.63
CA MET A 15 23.22 -21.46 0.57
C MET A 15 22.42 -22.00 1.77
N PRO A 16 23.06 -22.39 2.89
CA PRO A 16 22.37 -22.85 4.09
C PRO A 16 22.10 -21.68 5.04
N GLY A 17 20.90 -21.59 5.60
CA GLY A 17 20.64 -20.70 6.72
C GLY A 17 19.17 -20.34 6.92
N SER A 18 18.70 -20.58 8.14
CA SER A 18 17.50 -19.98 8.75
C SER A 18 16.17 -20.59 8.36
N GLY A 19 15.64 -21.40 9.28
CA GLY A 19 14.30 -21.95 9.21
C GLY A 19 13.23 -20.85 9.27
N GLU A 20 12.56 -20.64 8.15
CA GLU A 20 11.16 -20.30 8.13
C GLU A 20 10.44 -21.40 7.37
N MET A 21 9.60 -22.14 8.08
CA MET A 21 8.69 -23.13 7.51
C MET A 21 7.62 -22.43 6.67
N SER A 22 8.03 -21.86 5.53
CA SER A 22 7.14 -21.47 4.46
C SER A 22 6.61 -22.78 3.88
N ARG A 23 5.38 -23.17 4.24
CA ARG A 23 4.68 -24.25 3.53
C ARG A 23 4.82 -23.94 2.04
N LYS A 24 5.55 -24.79 1.31
CA LYS A 24 5.65 -24.67 -0.14
C LYS A 24 4.24 -24.89 -0.68
N VAL A 25 3.62 -23.81 -1.17
CA VAL A 25 2.30 -23.90 -1.77
C VAL A 25 2.35 -24.88 -2.92
N THR A 26 1.38 -25.79 -2.96
CA THR A 26 1.37 -26.87 -3.95
C THR A 26 0.49 -26.50 -5.14
N LYS A 27 0.68 -27.22 -6.25
CA LYS A 27 -0.19 -27.12 -7.43
C LYS A 27 -1.67 -27.35 -7.09
N LYS A 28 -1.94 -28.25 -6.13
CA LYS A 28 -3.28 -28.58 -5.66
C LYS A 28 -3.95 -27.41 -4.93
N ASP A 29 -3.17 -26.65 -4.16
CA ASP A 29 -3.66 -25.46 -3.47
C ASP A 29 -4.06 -24.37 -4.47
N ALA A 30 -3.24 -24.18 -5.52
CA ALA A 30 -3.56 -23.26 -6.62
C ALA A 30 -4.83 -23.67 -7.38
N GLU A 31 -5.00 -24.95 -7.67
CA GLU A 31 -6.21 -25.45 -8.35
C GLU A 31 -7.47 -25.28 -7.49
N THR A 32 -7.36 -25.54 -6.19
CA THR A 32 -8.47 -25.34 -5.24
C THR A 32 -8.85 -23.87 -5.14
N TYR A 33 -7.86 -22.98 -5.04
CA TYR A 33 -8.08 -21.54 -5.01
C TYR A 33 -8.77 -21.02 -6.28
N LEU A 34 -8.29 -21.42 -7.47
CA LEU A 34 -8.91 -21.03 -8.74
C LEU A 34 -10.35 -21.51 -8.87
N LYS A 35 -10.67 -22.71 -8.35
CA LYS A 35 -12.04 -23.21 -8.30
C LYS A 35 -12.92 -22.31 -7.41
N GLN A 36 -12.44 -21.96 -6.22
CA GLN A 36 -13.15 -21.07 -5.29
C GLN A 36 -13.42 -19.69 -5.93
N VAL A 37 -12.42 -19.09 -6.59
CA VAL A 37 -12.60 -17.80 -7.29
C VAL A 37 -13.64 -17.92 -8.39
N LYS A 38 -13.60 -19.01 -9.18
CA LYS A 38 -14.55 -19.25 -10.28
C LYS A 38 -15.98 -19.44 -9.78
N GLU A 39 -16.16 -20.11 -8.65
CA GLU A 39 -17.47 -20.29 -8.01
C GLU A 39 -18.00 -18.96 -7.43
N MET A 40 -17.15 -18.16 -6.78
CA MET A 40 -17.53 -16.86 -6.22
C MET A 40 -17.89 -15.83 -7.29
N PHE A 41 -17.22 -15.86 -8.43
CA PHE A 41 -17.49 -14.97 -9.57
C PHE A 41 -18.18 -15.68 -10.73
N LYS A 42 -19.00 -16.71 -10.45
CA LYS A 42 -19.72 -17.46 -11.50
C LYS A 42 -20.57 -16.55 -12.41
N ASP A 43 -21.16 -15.52 -11.80
CA ASP A 43 -22.01 -14.52 -12.46
C ASP A 43 -21.21 -13.29 -12.94
N GLN A 44 -19.92 -13.20 -12.60
CA GLN A 44 -19.01 -12.08 -12.92
C GLN A 44 -17.75 -12.60 -13.62
N LYS A 45 -17.93 -13.19 -14.82
CA LYS A 45 -16.85 -13.82 -15.60
C LYS A 45 -15.67 -12.88 -15.86
N ASP A 46 -15.92 -11.57 -15.95
CA ASP A 46 -14.87 -10.56 -16.15
C ASP A 46 -13.87 -10.54 -15.00
N LYS A 47 -14.29 -10.68 -13.74
CA LYS A 47 -13.37 -10.72 -12.59
C LYS A 47 -12.43 -11.92 -12.62
N TYR A 48 -12.96 -13.09 -13.01
CA TYR A 48 -12.15 -14.29 -13.21
C TYR A 48 -11.15 -14.09 -14.36
N ASN A 49 -11.58 -13.51 -15.48
CA ASN A 49 -10.72 -13.21 -16.62
C ASN A 49 -9.63 -12.18 -16.28
N MET A 50 -9.96 -11.15 -15.49
CA MET A 50 -9.00 -10.16 -15.00
C MET A 50 -7.91 -10.82 -14.16
N LEU A 51 -8.26 -11.75 -13.26
CA LEU A 51 -7.25 -12.50 -12.51
C LEU A 51 -6.31 -13.27 -13.45
N LEU A 52 -6.85 -13.96 -14.46
CA LEU A 52 -6.03 -14.68 -15.44
C LEU A 52 -5.13 -13.74 -16.25
N HIS A 53 -5.60 -12.54 -16.60
CA HIS A 53 -4.79 -11.52 -17.25
C HIS A 53 -3.64 -11.06 -16.35
N VAL A 54 -3.88 -10.82 -15.06
CA VAL A 54 -2.83 -10.47 -14.09
C VAL A 54 -1.78 -11.58 -14.01
N MET A 55 -2.21 -12.83 -13.90
CA MET A 55 -1.29 -13.98 -13.85
C MET A 55 -0.48 -14.14 -15.14
N ARG A 56 -1.10 -13.86 -16.30
CA ARG A 56 -0.43 -13.88 -17.59
C ARG A 56 0.63 -12.78 -17.67
N ASP A 57 0.27 -11.54 -17.33
CA ASP A 57 1.19 -10.39 -17.33
C ASP A 57 2.39 -10.67 -16.42
N PHE A 58 2.17 -11.28 -15.26
CA PHE A 58 3.25 -11.67 -14.35
C PHE A 58 4.15 -12.75 -14.96
N SER A 59 3.56 -13.75 -15.60
CA SER A 59 4.29 -14.86 -16.24
C SER A 59 5.19 -14.39 -17.40
N ILE A 60 4.80 -13.32 -18.10
CA ILE A 60 5.60 -12.71 -19.18
C ILE A 60 6.44 -11.51 -18.70
N GLN A 61 6.59 -11.34 -17.39
CA GLN A 61 7.35 -10.25 -16.75
C GLN A 61 6.89 -8.83 -17.16
N ARG A 62 5.61 -8.67 -17.56
CA ARG A 62 5.01 -7.37 -17.83
C ARG A 62 4.56 -6.62 -16.57
N THR A 63 4.33 -7.35 -15.48
CA THR A 63 4.05 -6.78 -14.16
C THR A 63 4.94 -7.46 -13.13
N ASP A 64 5.29 -6.73 -12.09
CA ASP A 64 6.01 -7.22 -10.93
C ASP A 64 5.04 -7.67 -9.82
N VAL A 65 5.60 -8.12 -8.69
CA VAL A 65 4.82 -8.60 -7.54
C VAL A 65 3.93 -7.50 -6.95
N ILE A 66 4.39 -6.23 -6.97
CA ILE A 66 3.61 -5.09 -6.47
C ILE A 66 2.37 -4.87 -7.35
N GLY A 67 2.54 -4.81 -8.68
CA GLY A 67 1.42 -4.66 -9.61
C GLY A 67 0.43 -5.83 -9.58
N VAL A 68 0.90 -7.07 -9.30
CA VAL A 68 -0.01 -8.21 -9.07
C VAL A 68 -0.83 -7.99 -7.80
N VAL A 69 -0.20 -7.58 -6.70
CA VAL A 69 -0.87 -7.32 -5.42
C VAL A 69 -1.97 -6.27 -5.55
N GLU A 70 -1.66 -5.13 -6.17
CA GLU A 70 -2.63 -4.05 -6.37
C GLU A 70 -3.83 -4.50 -7.20
N ARG A 71 -3.58 -5.17 -8.34
CA ARG A 71 -4.65 -5.64 -9.21
C ARG A 71 -5.49 -6.73 -8.54
N VAL A 72 -4.89 -7.64 -7.78
CA VAL A 72 -5.62 -8.68 -7.05
C VAL A 72 -6.49 -8.08 -5.94
N LYS A 73 -5.99 -7.06 -5.23
CA LYS A 73 -6.75 -6.33 -4.21
C LYS A 73 -8.01 -5.69 -4.81
N GLU A 74 -7.89 -5.06 -5.97
CA GLU A 74 -9.03 -4.46 -6.68
C GLU A 74 -10.04 -5.50 -7.18
N ILE A 75 -9.57 -6.59 -7.81
CA ILE A 75 -10.46 -7.65 -8.33
C ILE A 75 -11.28 -8.29 -7.20
N PHE A 76 -10.67 -8.45 -6.02
CA PHE A 76 -11.30 -9.09 -4.85
C PHE A 76 -11.78 -8.10 -3.79
N LYS A 77 -11.93 -6.81 -4.13
CA LYS A 77 -12.49 -5.82 -3.21
C LYS A 77 -13.86 -6.28 -2.70
N GLY A 78 -14.02 -6.30 -1.37
CA GLY A 78 -15.20 -6.82 -0.68
C GLY A 78 -15.25 -8.35 -0.50
N HIS A 79 -14.26 -9.09 -1.00
CA HIS A 79 -14.17 -10.56 -0.89
C HIS A 79 -12.93 -10.98 -0.09
N ASN A 80 -12.96 -10.65 1.20
CA ASN A 80 -11.84 -10.81 2.13
C ASN A 80 -11.30 -12.26 2.19
N ASN A 81 -12.19 -13.25 2.04
CA ASN A 81 -11.83 -14.66 2.00
C ASN A 81 -10.95 -15.01 0.79
N LEU A 82 -11.16 -14.37 -0.36
CA LEU A 82 -10.34 -14.58 -1.55
C LEU A 82 -8.97 -13.91 -1.39
N ILE A 83 -8.92 -12.69 -0.83
CA ILE A 83 -7.65 -12.01 -0.53
C ILE A 83 -6.80 -12.83 0.44
N GLN A 84 -7.41 -13.36 1.51
CA GLN A 84 -6.73 -14.24 2.47
C GLN A 84 -6.25 -15.54 1.81
N GLY A 85 -7.07 -16.14 0.94
CA GLY A 85 -6.68 -17.30 0.14
C GLY A 85 -5.50 -16.97 -0.79
N PHE A 86 -5.43 -15.75 -1.33
CA PHE A 86 -4.32 -15.33 -2.18
C PHE A 86 -3.01 -15.12 -1.40
N ASN A 87 -3.09 -14.64 -0.16
CA ASN A 87 -1.93 -14.37 0.70
C ASN A 87 -1.06 -15.59 1.01
N ILE A 88 -1.54 -16.81 0.77
CA ILE A 88 -0.74 -18.02 0.92
C ILE A 88 0.32 -18.13 -0.20
N PHE A 89 0.05 -17.58 -1.38
CA PHE A 89 0.95 -17.58 -2.54
C PHE A 89 2.00 -16.47 -2.48
N LEU A 90 1.87 -15.55 -1.52
CA LEU A 90 2.74 -14.38 -1.40
C LEU A 90 3.75 -14.55 -0.25
N PRO A 91 5.01 -14.17 -0.45
CA PRO A 91 5.96 -13.97 0.65
C PRO A 91 5.38 -13.01 1.69
N LYS A 92 5.78 -13.17 2.96
CA LYS A 92 5.26 -12.37 4.09
C LYS A 92 5.23 -10.86 3.80
N ARG A 93 6.30 -10.32 3.20
CA ARG A 93 6.45 -8.89 2.88
C ARG A 93 5.50 -8.35 1.82
N TYR A 94 4.80 -9.22 1.09
CA TYR A 94 3.86 -8.83 0.02
C TYR A 94 2.42 -9.23 0.32
N LYS A 95 2.13 -9.76 1.51
CA LYS A 95 0.76 -10.14 1.87
C LYS A 95 -0.15 -8.91 1.81
N ILE A 96 -1.28 -9.09 1.11
CA ILE A 96 -2.32 -8.09 0.94
C ILE A 96 -3.11 -7.97 2.24
N THR A 97 -3.15 -6.77 2.82
CA THR A 97 -4.03 -6.44 3.93
C THR A 97 -5.40 -6.03 3.40
N VAL A 98 -6.45 -6.44 4.11
CA VAL A 98 -7.84 -6.28 3.69
C VAL A 98 -8.41 -4.90 4.09
N ASP A 99 -7.71 -4.15 4.95
CA ASP A 99 -8.18 -2.95 5.65
C ASP A 99 -7.52 -1.63 5.17
N GLU A 100 -7.51 -1.33 3.87
CA GLU A 100 -7.02 -0.02 3.39
C GLU A 100 -8.09 0.90 2.78
N ASP A 101 -9.33 0.44 2.61
CA ASP A 101 -10.47 1.33 2.27
C ASP A 101 -11.14 1.95 3.50
N ARG A 102 -10.81 1.47 4.71
CA ARG A 102 -11.18 2.14 5.96
C ARG A 102 -9.93 2.85 6.48
N PRO A 103 -9.96 4.18 6.67
CA PRO A 103 -8.84 4.84 7.32
C PRO A 103 -8.63 4.17 8.68
N SER A 104 -7.43 3.64 8.90
CA SER A 104 -7.05 3.01 10.16
C SER A 104 -7.40 3.95 11.33
N PRO A 105 -7.80 3.45 12.52
CA PRO A 105 -8.00 4.30 13.68
C PRO A 105 -6.81 5.25 13.96
N ARG A 106 -5.59 4.82 13.62
CA ARG A 106 -4.39 5.68 13.67
C ARG A 106 -4.40 6.80 12.63
N MET A 107 -4.86 6.53 11.41
CA MET A 107 -5.01 7.56 10.37
C MET A 107 -6.14 8.54 10.71
N ILE A 108 -7.25 8.06 11.29
CA ILE A 108 -8.35 8.91 11.74
C ILE A 108 -7.89 9.83 12.88
N ALA A 109 -7.14 9.28 13.84
CA ALA A 109 -6.53 10.05 14.92
C ALA A 109 -5.54 11.09 14.38
N ALA A 110 -4.61 10.69 13.51
CA ALA A 110 -3.64 11.60 12.89
C ALA A 110 -4.33 12.69 12.05
N HIS A 111 -5.43 12.37 11.35
CA HIS A 111 -6.21 13.36 10.62
C HIS A 111 -6.89 14.37 11.57
N SER A 112 -7.42 13.88 12.69
CA SER A 112 -8.03 14.73 13.72
C SER A 112 -7.00 15.63 14.40
N GLU A 113 -5.81 15.10 14.69
CA GLU A 113 -4.68 15.83 15.24
C GLU A 113 -4.14 16.89 14.26
N ALA A 114 -4.01 16.55 12.97
CA ALA A 114 -3.60 17.51 11.94
C ALA A 114 -4.61 18.66 11.79
N ILE A 115 -5.92 18.38 11.85
CA ILE A 115 -6.96 19.42 11.85
C ILE A 115 -6.83 20.32 13.09
N TYR A 116 -6.62 19.73 14.26
CA TYR A 116 -6.41 20.48 15.50
C TYR A 116 -5.17 21.38 15.41
N PHE A 117 -4.05 20.84 14.92
CA PHE A 117 -2.80 21.55 14.72
C PHE A 117 -2.96 22.76 13.79
N VAL A 118 -3.60 22.56 12.63
CA VAL A 118 -3.87 23.65 11.66
C VAL A 118 -4.75 24.75 12.29
N ASN A 119 -5.76 24.37 13.07
CA ASN A 119 -6.61 25.33 13.80
C ASN A 119 -5.85 26.05 14.92
N LYS A 120 -4.91 25.38 15.59
CA LYS A 120 -4.03 25.96 16.62
C LYS A 120 -3.14 27.04 16.01
N ILE A 121 -2.53 26.78 14.85
CA ILE A 121 -1.77 27.79 14.09
C ILE A 121 -2.68 28.97 13.74
N HIS A 122 -3.87 28.70 13.17
CA HIS A 122 -4.82 29.75 12.77
C HIS A 122 -5.21 30.70 13.90
N LYS A 123 -5.42 30.16 15.11
CA LYS A 123 -5.79 30.95 16.29
C LYS A 123 -4.65 31.80 16.83
N ARG A 124 -3.41 31.32 16.70
CA ARG A 124 -2.24 31.98 17.28
C ARG A 124 -1.70 33.08 16.39
N ASP A 125 -1.56 32.78 15.09
CA ASP A 125 -1.05 33.74 14.12
C ASP A 125 -1.62 33.46 12.72
N LYS A 126 -2.41 34.41 12.22
CA LYS A 126 -3.06 34.33 10.90
C LYS A 126 -2.07 34.47 9.74
N ASN A 127 -0.98 35.19 9.92
CA ASN A 127 0.06 35.40 8.90
C ASN A 127 0.90 34.13 8.75
N VAL A 128 1.30 33.54 9.88
CA VAL A 128 1.96 32.22 9.94
C VAL A 128 1.06 31.16 9.33
N TYR A 129 -0.23 31.10 9.70
CA TYR A 129 -1.19 30.18 9.10
C TYR A 129 -1.26 30.26 7.58
N THR A 130 -1.36 31.48 7.03
CA THR A 130 -1.48 31.70 5.59
C THR A 130 -0.21 31.25 4.86
N SER A 131 0.95 31.58 5.42
CA SER A 131 2.25 31.17 4.87
C SER A 131 2.47 29.67 4.96
N PHE A 132 2.00 29.03 6.05
CA PHE A 132 2.06 27.59 6.24
C PHE A 132 1.26 26.85 5.17
N LEU A 133 0.03 27.31 4.90
CA LEU A 133 -0.80 26.74 3.82
C LEU A 133 -0.18 26.93 2.43
N ASP A 134 0.47 28.07 2.18
CA ASP A 134 1.17 28.31 0.92
C ASP A 134 2.34 27.35 0.71
N VAL A 135 3.13 27.09 1.76
CA VAL A 135 4.21 26.08 1.71
C VAL A 135 3.66 24.69 1.43
N LEU A 136 2.59 24.26 2.12
CA LEU A 136 1.96 22.97 1.89
C LEU A 136 1.36 22.86 0.48
N ASN A 137 0.75 23.92 -0.04
CA ASN A 137 0.18 23.92 -1.38
C ASN A 137 1.26 23.85 -2.47
N LYS A 138 2.41 24.52 -2.26
CA LYS A 138 3.59 24.41 -3.15
C LYS A 138 4.12 22.98 -3.21
N TYR A 139 4.18 22.29 -2.07
CA TYR A 139 4.58 20.88 -2.03
C TYR A 139 3.59 19.99 -2.78
N ARG A 140 2.29 20.15 -2.50
CA ARG A 140 1.21 19.37 -3.15
C ARG A 140 1.18 19.53 -4.67
N THR A 141 1.53 20.72 -5.15
CA THR A 141 1.56 21.05 -6.59
C THR A 141 2.90 20.71 -7.24
N GLY A 142 3.86 20.14 -6.50
CA GLY A 142 5.16 19.71 -7.01
C GLY A 142 6.17 20.85 -7.27
N HIS A 143 5.90 22.07 -6.79
CA HIS A 143 6.79 23.24 -6.99
C HIS A 143 7.95 23.31 -5.99
N THR A 144 7.99 22.43 -5.00
CA THR A 144 9.05 22.34 -4.00
C THR A 144 9.16 20.90 -3.50
N ASP A 145 10.36 20.50 -3.10
CA ASP A 145 10.61 19.23 -2.44
C ASP A 145 10.41 19.31 -0.91
N ILE A 146 10.42 18.13 -0.27
CA ILE A 146 10.20 17.98 1.16
C ILE A 146 11.26 18.68 2.02
N ILE A 147 12.53 18.72 1.59
CA ILE A 147 13.60 19.36 2.39
C ILE A 147 13.34 20.86 2.45
N ASN A 148 13.03 21.48 1.30
CA ASN A 148 12.68 22.88 1.24
C ASN A 148 11.39 23.22 2.02
N VAL A 149 10.43 22.31 2.10
CA VAL A 149 9.25 22.45 2.97
C VAL A 149 9.68 22.49 4.44
N LEU A 150 10.48 21.51 4.89
CA LEU A 150 10.95 21.43 6.27
C LEU A 150 11.71 22.69 6.68
N THR A 151 12.62 23.18 5.83
CA THR A 151 13.36 24.42 6.10
C THR A 151 12.43 25.61 6.23
N LYS A 152 11.46 25.78 5.32
CA LYS A 152 10.52 26.91 5.35
C LYS A 152 9.59 26.85 6.55
N VAL A 153 9.12 25.65 6.92
CA VAL A 153 8.26 25.48 8.11
C VAL A 153 9.04 25.74 9.39
N ALA A 154 10.31 25.34 9.46
CA ALA A 154 11.18 25.64 10.60
C ALA A 154 11.38 27.15 10.80
N SER A 155 11.66 27.89 9.71
CA SER A 155 11.74 29.35 9.78
C SER A 155 10.39 30.00 10.11
N LEU A 156 9.28 29.42 9.63
CA LEU A 156 7.95 29.96 9.86
C LEU A 156 7.48 29.81 11.32
N PHE A 157 8.01 28.81 12.03
CA PHE A 157 7.71 28.54 13.43
C PHE A 157 8.86 28.92 14.37
N GLU A 158 9.79 29.78 13.94
CA GLU A 158 10.95 30.20 14.74
C GLU A 158 10.55 30.81 16.09
N ASP A 159 9.50 31.63 16.10
CA ASP A 159 8.93 32.24 17.33
C ASP A 159 7.98 31.29 18.09
N HIS A 160 7.73 30.09 17.56
CA HIS A 160 6.76 29.12 18.07
C HIS A 160 7.32 27.69 18.06
N PRO A 161 8.33 27.39 18.91
CA PRO A 161 9.00 26.09 18.93
C PRO A 161 8.07 24.92 19.21
N ASP A 162 6.99 25.12 19.97
CA ASP A 162 5.98 24.09 20.23
C ASP A 162 5.23 23.65 18.97
N LEU A 163 5.01 24.57 18.02
CA LEU A 163 4.37 24.25 16.74
C LEU A 163 5.33 23.46 15.84
N LEU A 164 6.63 23.73 15.92
CA LEU A 164 7.64 23.00 15.16
C LEU A 164 7.82 21.57 15.68
N GLU A 165 7.88 21.37 17.00
CA GLU A 165 7.94 20.04 17.59
C GLU A 165 6.72 19.18 17.21
N GLU A 166 5.52 19.77 17.31
CA GLU A 166 4.27 19.11 16.92
C GLU A 166 4.26 18.78 15.43
N PHE A 167 4.75 19.69 14.58
CA PHE A 167 4.90 19.43 13.13
C PHE A 167 5.85 18.26 12.83
N ILE A 168 7.02 18.21 13.50
CA ILE A 168 7.99 17.12 13.34
C ILE A 168 7.40 15.77 13.78
N SER A 169 6.49 15.76 14.77
CA SER A 169 5.82 14.55 15.22
C SER A 169 4.89 13.93 14.17
N PHE A 170 4.41 14.71 13.19
CA PHE A 170 3.68 14.22 12.01
C PHE A 170 4.61 13.62 10.93
N LEU A 171 5.92 13.79 11.11
CA LEU A 171 7.04 13.17 10.39
C LEU A 171 6.96 11.63 10.41
N PRO A 172 6.80 10.84 9.32
CA PRO A 172 7.17 9.43 9.41
C PRO A 172 8.67 9.36 9.71
N GLY A 173 9.01 8.79 10.87
CA GLY A 173 10.40 8.61 11.32
C GLY A 173 11.19 7.59 10.51
#